data_AF-A0A9P7C0B5-F1
#
_entry.id   AF-A0A9P7C0B5-F1
#
_cell.length_a   1.000
_cell.length_b   1.000
_cell.length_c   1.000
_cell.angle_alpha   90.00
_cell.angle_beta   90.00
_cell.angle_gamma   90.00
#
_symmetry.space_group_name_H-M   'P 1'
#
loop_
_entity.id
_entity.type
_entity.pdbx_description
1 polymer ?
#
loop_
_entity_poly.entity_id
_entity_poly.type
_entity_poly.pdbx_seq_one_letter_code
_entity_poly.pdbx_strand_id
1 'polypeptide(L)'
;MGINPSGFSRLLSTRFYAHIVRPQLEYGLAINRFTNTQLKSIEDVQDTCIRTIYGARGNTSTKVMLHLAKLPLMADRVHILQAQFLYRSLCLPDDALLCRLLPHIRHIRGHQWFLLSKTPLWQSLPSTGEELDKHMFKTAKKRFL
;
A
#
# COMPACT_ATOMS: atom_id res chain seq x y z
N MET A 1 -34.59 -8.33 3.38
CA MET A 1 -34.06 -7.18 2.60
C MET A 1 -32.79 -6.67 3.25
N GLY A 2 -31.63 -7.26 2.93
CA GLY A 2 -30.33 -7.00 3.56
C GLY A 2 -29.59 -5.81 2.95
N ILE A 3 -30.19 -4.62 3.01
CA ILE A 3 -29.64 -3.38 2.47
C ILE A 3 -28.99 -2.61 3.62
N ASN A 4 -27.69 -2.29 3.52
CA ASN A 4 -27.01 -1.36 4.46
C ASN A 4 -27.70 0.02 4.35
N PRO A 5 -27.70 0.90 5.38
CA PRO A 5 -28.11 2.31 5.25
C PRO A 5 -27.58 3.06 4.00
N SER A 6 -26.53 2.59 3.34
CA SER A 6 -25.97 3.07 2.06
C SER A 6 -26.60 2.50 0.78
N GLY A 7 -27.61 1.63 0.85
CA GLY A 7 -28.32 1.12 -0.33
C GLY A 7 -27.71 -0.11 -1.02
N PHE A 8 -26.47 -0.50 -0.68
CA PHE A 8 -25.76 -1.64 -1.29
C PHE A 8 -25.52 -2.78 -0.30
N SER A 9 -25.20 -3.97 -0.81
CA SER A 9 -24.70 -5.07 0.03
C SER A 9 -23.29 -4.72 0.55
N ARG A 10 -22.95 -5.19 1.77
CA ARG A 10 -21.62 -4.93 2.36
C ARG A 10 -20.48 -5.33 1.42
N LEU A 11 -20.62 -6.47 0.74
CA LEU A 11 -19.63 -6.96 -0.22
C LEU A 11 -19.42 -5.97 -1.38
N LEU A 12 -20.50 -5.45 -1.96
CA LEU A 12 -20.44 -4.51 -3.06
C LEU A 12 -19.88 -3.15 -2.60
N SER A 13 -20.33 -2.64 -1.47
CA SER A 13 -19.80 -1.40 -0.86
C SER A 13 -18.30 -1.48 -0.59
N THR A 14 -17.83 -2.61 -0.04
CA THR A 14 -16.40 -2.86 0.18
C THR A 14 -15.60 -2.87 -1.13
N ARG A 15 -16.15 -3.43 -2.21
CA ARG A 15 -15.50 -3.40 -3.53
C ARG A 15 -15.43 -1.98 -4.10
N PHE A 16 -16.51 -1.20 -3.99
CA PHE A 16 -16.47 0.21 -4.41
C PHE A 16 -15.44 1.00 -3.61
N TYR A 17 -15.36 0.78 -2.30
CA TYR A 17 -14.31 1.38 -1.49
C TYR A 17 -12.92 1.00 -2.00
N ALA A 18 -12.65 -0.30 -2.21
CA ALA A 18 -11.35 -0.79 -2.64
C ALA A 18 -10.91 -0.27 -4.02
N HIS A 19 -11.85 -0.09 -4.95
CA HIS A 19 -11.56 0.24 -6.34
C HIS A 19 -11.72 1.73 -6.71
N ILE A 20 -12.48 2.51 -5.92
CA ILE A 20 -12.79 3.91 -6.25
C ILE A 20 -12.23 4.84 -5.18
N VAL A 21 -12.56 4.62 -3.90
CA VAL A 21 -12.22 5.53 -2.81
C VAL A 21 -10.78 5.33 -2.35
N ARG A 22 -10.39 4.08 -2.08
CA ARG A 22 -9.07 3.73 -1.56
C ARG A 22 -7.92 4.18 -2.46
N PRO A 23 -7.99 4.08 -3.81
CA PRO A 23 -6.94 4.60 -4.68
C PRO A 23 -6.66 6.10 -4.50
N GLN A 24 -7.66 6.90 -4.11
CA GLN A 24 -7.47 8.33 -3.82
C GLN A 24 -6.62 8.53 -2.56
N LEU A 25 -6.83 7.70 -1.53
CA LEU A 25 -6.00 7.67 -0.32
C LEU A 25 -4.59 7.15 -0.59
N GLU A 26 -4.46 6.25 -1.58
CA GLU A 26 -3.20 5.62 -1.95
C GLU A 26 -2.34 6.47 -2.88
N TYR A 27 -2.90 7.54 -3.43
CA TYR A 27 -2.18 8.44 -4.32
C TYR A 27 -0.96 9.02 -3.60
N GLY A 28 0.21 8.91 -4.24
CA GLY A 28 1.48 9.37 -3.67
C GLY A 28 2.08 8.48 -2.57
N LEU A 29 1.36 7.50 -2.01
CA LEU A 29 1.90 6.60 -0.97
C LEU A 29 3.11 5.79 -1.45
N ALA A 30 3.10 5.41 -2.72
CA ALA A 30 4.15 4.61 -3.33
C ALA A 30 5.48 5.36 -3.49
N ILE A 31 5.41 6.69 -3.65
CA ILE A 31 6.56 7.52 -3.98
C ILE A 31 7.01 8.40 -2.83
N ASN A 32 6.16 8.72 -1.85
CA ASN A 32 6.49 9.63 -0.75
C ASN A 32 6.72 8.90 0.58
N ARG A 33 7.44 9.55 1.49
CA ARG A 33 7.54 9.15 2.90
C ARG A 33 6.49 9.92 3.69
N PHE A 34 5.83 9.23 4.60
CA PHE A 34 4.79 9.81 5.44
C PHE A 34 5.27 9.80 6.88
N THR A 35 4.93 10.85 7.62
CA THR A 35 5.11 10.87 9.06
C THR A 35 4.10 9.94 9.72
N ASN A 36 4.37 9.51 10.95
CA ASN A 36 3.42 8.69 11.72
C ASN A 36 2.06 9.40 11.89
N THR A 37 2.05 10.73 11.99
CA THR A 37 0.82 11.52 12.10
C THR A 37 0.00 11.48 10.81
N GLN A 38 0.64 11.60 9.65
CA GLN A 38 -0.03 11.49 8.35
C GLN A 38 -0.55 10.07 8.12
N LEU A 39 0.25 9.04 8.45
CA LEU A 39 -0.18 7.64 8.38
C LEU A 39 -1.40 7.38 9.26
N LYS A 40 -1.39 7.87 10.49
CA LYS A 40 -2.53 7.77 11.40
C LYS A 40 -3.77 8.43 10.82
N SER A 41 -3.66 9.64 10.28
CA SER A 41 -4.80 10.33 9.66
C SER A 41 -5.39 9.52 8.49
N ILE A 42 -4.55 8.88 7.68
CA ILE A 42 -5.02 8.06 6.55
C ILE A 42 -5.65 6.76 7.04
N GLU A 43 -5.10 6.15 8.10
CA GLU A 43 -5.69 4.98 8.77
C GLU A 43 -7.06 5.31 9.37
N ASP A 44 -7.19 6.46 10.04
CA ASP A 44 -8.46 6.94 10.62
C ASP A 44 -9.55 7.13 9.55
N VAL A 45 -9.16 7.61 8.35
CA VAL A 45 -10.06 7.72 7.19
C VAL A 45 -10.49 6.33 6.70
N GLN A 46 -9.56 5.39 6.54
CA GLN A 46 -9.90 4.00 6.18
C GLN A 46 -10.87 3.40 7.22
N ASP A 47 -10.57 3.55 8.50
CA ASP A 47 -11.39 3.03 9.58
C ASP A 47 -12.82 3.60 9.55
N THR A 48 -12.95 4.89 9.32
CA THR A 48 -14.24 5.57 9.19
C THR A 48 -15.06 5.03 8.01
N CYS A 49 -14.43 4.84 6.85
CA CYS A 49 -15.09 4.24 5.69
C CYS A 49 -15.55 2.81 5.97
N ILE A 50 -14.69 1.97 6.54
CA ILE A 50 -15.00 0.56 6.82
C ILE A 50 -16.10 0.43 7.87
N ARG A 51 -16.08 1.23 8.95
CA ARG A 51 -17.16 1.24 9.95
C ARG A 51 -18.50 1.59 9.31
N THR A 52 -18.52 2.60 8.44
CA THR A 52 -19.71 3.02 7.71
C THR A 52 -20.25 1.90 6.80
N ILE A 53 -19.38 1.17 6.11
CA ILE A 53 -19.77 0.05 5.23
C ILE A 53 -20.33 -1.14 6.03
N TYR A 54 -19.85 -1.37 7.25
CA TYR A 54 -20.32 -2.48 8.08
C TYR A 54 -21.45 -2.09 9.05
N GLY A 55 -21.77 -0.79 9.16
CA GLY A 55 -22.75 -0.27 10.12
C GLY A 55 -22.27 -0.37 11.56
N ALA A 56 -20.97 -0.28 11.79
CA ALA A 56 -20.35 -0.43 13.11
C ALA A 56 -20.27 0.89 13.88
N ARG A 57 -20.24 0.81 15.21
CA ARG A 57 -20.11 1.98 16.09
C ARG A 57 -18.71 2.60 15.97
N GLY A 58 -18.58 3.90 16.25
CA GLY A 58 -17.35 4.69 16.08
C GLY A 58 -16.11 4.21 16.86
N ASN A 59 -16.26 3.34 17.85
CA ASN A 59 -15.16 2.79 18.66
C ASN A 59 -14.85 1.29 18.40
N THR A 60 -15.68 0.57 17.64
CA THR A 60 -15.48 -0.85 17.30
C THR A 60 -14.22 -1.10 16.45
N SER A 61 -13.31 -1.98 16.85
CA SER A 61 -12.14 -2.31 16.01
C SER A 61 -12.50 -2.68 14.56
N THR A 62 -11.78 -2.13 13.58
CA THR A 62 -11.98 -2.38 12.13
C THR A 62 -11.17 -3.56 11.61
N LYS A 63 -10.22 -4.09 12.40
CA LYS A 63 -9.30 -5.17 11.98
C LYS A 63 -10.02 -6.39 11.41
N VAL A 64 -11.10 -6.83 12.07
CA VAL A 64 -11.90 -7.98 11.59
C VAL A 64 -12.63 -7.65 10.29
N MET A 65 -13.16 -6.44 10.15
CA MET A 65 -13.86 -5.99 8.95
C MET A 65 -12.91 -5.89 7.75
N LEU A 66 -11.72 -5.33 7.99
CA LEU A 66 -10.62 -5.27 7.03
C LEU A 66 -10.19 -6.68 6.58
N HIS A 67 -10.07 -7.63 7.52
CA HIS A 67 -9.78 -9.02 7.20
C HIS A 67 -10.86 -9.67 6.33
N LEU A 68 -12.13 -9.51 6.68
CA LEU A 68 -13.26 -9.98 5.87
C LEU A 68 -13.30 -9.34 4.48
N ALA A 69 -12.86 -8.09 4.38
CA ALA A 69 -12.74 -7.34 3.13
C ALA A 69 -11.49 -7.67 2.32
N LYS A 70 -10.54 -8.45 2.86
CA LYS A 70 -9.19 -8.68 2.30
C LYS A 70 -8.43 -7.37 2.04
N LEU A 71 -8.58 -6.43 2.96
CA LEU A 71 -7.99 -5.10 2.90
C LEU A 71 -6.91 -4.97 3.98
N PRO A 72 -5.68 -4.53 3.64
CA PRO A 72 -4.67 -4.29 4.65
C PRO A 72 -4.86 -2.96 5.35
N LEU A 73 -4.22 -2.82 6.52
CA LEU A 73 -4.02 -1.54 7.18
C LEU A 73 -3.27 -0.58 6.25
N MET A 74 -3.49 0.72 6.41
CA MET A 74 -2.81 1.73 5.59
C MET A 74 -1.30 1.78 5.88
N ALA A 75 -0.89 1.55 7.13
CA ALA A 75 0.53 1.39 7.49
C ALA A 75 1.21 0.27 6.66
N ASP A 76 0.60 -0.91 6.59
CA ASP A 76 1.13 -2.02 5.78
C ASP A 76 1.06 -1.67 4.29
N ARG A 77 -0.05 -1.07 3.86
CA ARG A 77 -0.30 -0.69 2.46
C ARG A 77 0.79 0.22 1.90
N VAL A 78 1.29 1.16 2.69
CA VAL A 78 2.40 2.05 2.32
C VAL A 78 3.65 1.24 2.00
N HIS A 79 4.06 0.31 2.87
CA HIS A 79 5.24 -0.52 2.64
C HIS A 79 5.12 -1.36 1.36
N ILE A 80 3.92 -1.91 1.10
CA ILE A 80 3.67 -2.68 -0.13
C ILE A 80 3.76 -1.81 -1.37
N LEU A 81 3.13 -0.63 -1.35
CA LEU A 81 3.13 0.28 -2.48
C LEU A 81 4.54 0.79 -2.78
N GLN A 82 5.29 1.16 -1.76
CA GLN A 82 6.68 1.61 -1.88
C GLN A 82 7.57 0.49 -2.43
N ALA A 83 7.48 -0.72 -1.89
CA ALA A 83 8.25 -1.84 -2.42
C ALA A 83 7.84 -2.23 -3.84
N GLN A 84 6.54 -2.15 -4.18
CA GLN A 84 6.08 -2.35 -5.56
C GLN A 84 6.62 -1.28 -6.51
N PHE A 85 6.72 -0.03 -6.07
CA PHE A 85 7.33 1.05 -6.85
C PHE A 85 8.82 0.79 -7.09
N LEU A 86 9.56 0.42 -6.03
CA LEU A 86 10.98 0.08 -6.13
C LEU A 86 11.20 -1.12 -7.07
N TYR A 87 10.42 -2.18 -6.92
CA TYR A 87 10.43 -3.34 -7.82
C TYR A 87 10.18 -2.92 -9.26
N ARG A 88 9.12 -2.14 -9.51
CA ARG A 88 8.82 -1.65 -10.86
C ARG A 88 9.97 -0.84 -11.42
N SER A 89 10.60 0.04 -10.63
CA SER A 89 11.73 0.85 -11.08
C SER A 89 12.94 0.03 -11.55
N LEU A 90 13.08 -1.21 -11.07
CA LEU A 90 14.12 -2.16 -11.48
C LEU A 90 13.77 -2.94 -12.75
N CYS A 91 12.48 -3.09 -13.06
CA CYS A 91 11.99 -3.89 -14.19
C CYS A 91 11.44 -3.01 -15.32
N LEU A 92 11.83 -1.73 -15.37
CA LEU A 92 11.48 -0.83 -16.46
C LEU A 92 12.36 -1.12 -17.68
N PRO A 93 11.87 -0.84 -18.90
CA PRO A 93 12.70 -0.92 -20.10
C PRO A 93 13.80 0.15 -20.08
N ASP A 94 14.90 -0.11 -20.78
CA ASP A 94 16.12 0.72 -20.77
C ASP A 94 15.91 2.15 -21.30
N ASP A 95 14.87 2.36 -22.11
CA ASP A 95 14.48 3.65 -22.65
C ASP A 95 13.65 4.50 -21.68
N ALA A 96 13.10 3.90 -20.61
CA ALA A 96 12.36 4.64 -19.61
C ALA A 96 13.26 5.66 -18.91
N LEU A 97 12.79 6.91 -18.80
CA LEU A 97 13.52 7.99 -18.14
C LEU A 97 14.00 7.60 -16.73
N LEU A 98 13.14 6.93 -15.96
CA LEU A 98 13.48 6.49 -14.61
C LEU A 98 14.60 5.45 -14.60
N CYS A 99 14.67 4.56 -15.60
CA CYS A 99 15.75 3.57 -15.73
C CYS A 99 17.10 4.28 -15.96
N ARG A 100 17.12 5.26 -16.87
CA ARG A 100 18.33 6.08 -17.15
C ARG A 100 18.77 6.93 -15.96
N LEU A 101 17.84 7.43 -15.15
CA LEU A 101 18.14 8.22 -13.97
C LEU A 101 18.47 7.39 -12.72
N LEU A 102 18.13 6.10 -12.73
CA LEU A 102 18.24 5.20 -11.58
C LEU A 102 19.66 5.13 -10.98
N PRO A 103 20.75 5.05 -11.80
CA PRO A 103 22.11 5.05 -11.27
C PRO A 103 22.43 6.32 -10.48
N HIS A 104 21.92 7.48 -10.90
CA HIS A 104 22.15 8.74 -10.21
C HIS A 104 21.30 8.86 -8.93
N ILE A 105 20.03 8.49 -9.03
CA ILE A 105 19.03 8.63 -7.98
C ILE A 105 19.31 7.71 -6.77
N ARG A 106 19.86 6.51 -6.99
CA ARG A 106 20.12 5.52 -5.93
C ARG A 106 21.18 5.95 -4.94
N HIS A 107 22.16 6.73 -5.39
CA HIS A 107 23.33 7.08 -4.59
C HIS A 107 23.21 8.44 -3.91
N ILE A 108 22.23 9.26 -4.30
CA ILE A 108 21.97 10.55 -3.67
C ILE A 108 21.33 10.31 -2.29
N ARG A 109 22.10 10.55 -1.24
CA ARG A 109 21.60 10.52 0.14
C ARG A 109 20.48 11.56 0.29
N GLY A 110 19.39 11.15 0.93
CA GLY A 110 18.21 11.99 1.10
C GLY A 110 17.27 11.99 -0.10
N HIS A 111 17.66 11.44 -1.26
CA HIS A 111 16.73 11.24 -2.36
C HIS A 111 15.65 10.23 -1.97
N GLN A 112 14.44 10.48 -2.44
CA GLN A 112 13.26 9.72 -2.06
C GLN A 112 13.40 8.21 -2.35
N TRP A 113 13.98 7.83 -3.48
CA TRP A 113 14.32 6.43 -3.78
C TRP A 113 15.16 5.80 -2.65
N PHE A 114 16.27 6.45 -2.27
CA PHE A 114 17.16 5.97 -1.22
C PHE A 114 16.41 5.80 0.11
N LEU A 115 15.54 6.74 0.46
CA LEU A 115 14.71 6.67 1.67
C LEU A 115 13.69 5.51 1.61
N LEU A 116 13.03 5.30 0.47
CA LEU A 116 12.07 4.21 0.26
C LEU A 116 12.75 2.84 0.36
N SER A 117 14.01 2.73 -0.08
CA SER A 117 14.80 1.50 0.03
C SER A 117 15.14 1.08 1.45
N LYS A 118 14.87 1.94 2.44
CA LYS A 118 15.03 1.61 3.86
C LYS A 118 13.76 1.03 4.48
N THR A 119 12.72 0.79 3.69
CA THR A 119 11.48 0.19 4.19
C THR A 119 11.70 -1.28 4.59
N PRO A 120 11.07 -1.77 5.68
CA PRO A 120 11.30 -3.13 6.17
C PRO A 120 10.99 -4.21 5.12
N LEU A 121 9.90 -4.03 4.35
CA LEU A 121 9.51 -4.97 3.30
C LEU A 121 10.59 -5.04 2.20
N TRP A 122 11.14 -3.90 1.79
CA TRP A 122 12.22 -3.87 0.81
C TRP A 122 13.51 -4.48 1.34
N GLN A 123 13.88 -4.18 2.58
CA GLN A 123 15.09 -4.72 3.22
C GLN A 123 15.03 -6.24 3.45
N SER A 124 13.82 -6.81 3.51
CA SER A 124 13.64 -8.26 3.62
C SER A 124 13.91 -9.01 2.31
N LEU A 125 14.02 -8.30 1.19
CA LEU A 125 14.36 -8.89 -0.11
C LEU A 125 15.89 -8.98 -0.24
N PRO A 126 16.42 -10.03 -0.89
CA PRO A 126 17.86 -10.18 -1.06
C PRO A 126 18.43 -8.99 -1.82
N SER A 127 19.45 -8.37 -1.23
CA SER A 127 20.19 -7.28 -1.86
C SER A 127 21.27 -7.87 -2.76
N THR A 128 21.06 -7.74 -4.08
CA THR A 128 22.10 -7.81 -5.12
C THR A 128 22.36 -9.20 -5.72
N GLY A 129 22.20 -9.32 -7.03
CA GLY A 129 22.80 -10.37 -7.87
C GLY A 129 21.79 -11.30 -8.54
N GLU A 130 20.79 -11.76 -7.80
CA GLU A 130 19.74 -12.61 -8.35
C GLU A 130 18.62 -11.73 -8.89
N GLU A 131 18.12 -12.04 -10.09
CA GLU A 131 16.89 -11.44 -10.62
C GLU A 131 15.86 -11.45 -9.50
N LEU A 132 15.39 -10.26 -9.11
CA LEU A 132 14.36 -10.13 -8.08
C LEU A 132 13.10 -10.82 -8.62
N ASP A 133 12.94 -12.09 -8.28
CA ASP A 133 11.91 -12.93 -8.86
C ASP A 133 10.54 -12.43 -8.37
N LYS A 134 9.61 -12.30 -9.31
CA LYS A 134 8.20 -11.99 -9.04
C LYS A 134 7.61 -12.95 -8.01
N HIS A 135 8.06 -14.21 -7.97
CA HIS A 135 7.67 -15.17 -6.94
C HIS A 135 8.17 -14.77 -5.55
N MET A 136 9.45 -14.39 -5.42
CA MET A 136 10.02 -13.92 -4.14
C MET A 136 9.29 -12.69 -3.62
N PHE A 137 9.02 -11.71 -4.49
CA PHE A 137 8.26 -10.53 -4.12
C PHE A 137 6.84 -10.87 -3.65
N LYS A 138 6.15 -11.80 -4.33
CA LYS A 138 4.83 -12.29 -3.91
C LYS A 138 4.88 -12.97 -2.55
N THR A 139 5.90 -13.77 -2.28
CA THR A 139 6.09 -14.48 -1.01
C THR A 139 6.38 -13.51 0.12
N ALA A 140 7.28 -12.54 -0.09
CA ALA A 140 7.54 -11.48 0.88
C ALA A 140 6.26 -10.69 1.17
N LYS A 141 5.53 -10.26 0.12
CA LYS A 141 4.25 -9.55 0.27
C LYS A 141 3.23 -10.33 1.13
N LYS A 142 3.10 -11.64 0.95
CA LYS A 142 2.21 -12.50 1.77
C LYS A 142 2.63 -12.60 3.24
N ARG A 143 3.90 -12.35 3.56
CA ARG A 143 4.39 -12.40 4.94
C ARG A 143 4.01 -11.14 5.74
N PHE A 144 3.78 -10.03 5.04
CA PHE A 144 3.41 -8.74 5.60
C PHE A 144 1.92 -8.40 5.43
N LEU A 145 1.10 -9.31 4.86
CA LEU A 145 -0.31 -9.12 4.50
C LEU A 145 -1.16 -10.37 4.66
#